data_AF-A0A967YWV6-F1
#
_entry.id   AF-A0A967YWV6-F1
#
_cell.length_a   1.000
_cell.length_b   1.000
_cell.length_c   1.000
_cell.angle_alpha   90.00
_cell.angle_beta   90.00
_cell.angle_gamma   90.00
#
_symmetry.space_group_name_H-M   'P 1'
#
loop_
_entity.id
_entity.type
_entity.pdbx_description
1 polymer ?
#
loop_
_entity_poly.entity_id
_entity_poly.type
_entity_poly.pdbx_seq_one_letter_code
_entity_poly.pdbx_strand_id
1 'polypeptide(L)'
;DAKFCNECGRKLELVCTQCNKTNPPGSKFCNECGHNLNGLIHPPALDYAEPQSYTPKYLAEKILKTRSSIEGERKIVTVLFADVANFTSLAEKLDPEDAHNIMDGAFQILMENIHRFEGTINQFTGDGVMALFGAPVAHEDHAQRACHAALAIQSAVTAYGDKIKGDHGQDFKMRIGLNSGPVIVGAIGD
;
A
#
# COMPACT_ATOMS: atom_id res chain seq x y z
N ASP A 1 -38.19 5.32 8.18
CA ASP A 1 -36.89 5.01 7.57
C ASP A 1 -36.24 6.24 6.98
N ALA A 2 -35.00 6.52 7.38
CA ALA A 2 -34.22 7.64 6.84
C ALA A 2 -33.70 7.27 5.45
N LYS A 3 -33.84 8.16 4.47
CA LYS A 3 -33.33 7.97 3.09
C LYS A 3 -31.87 8.43 2.93
N PHE A 4 -31.36 9.18 3.92
CA PHE A 4 -30.04 9.79 3.92
C PHE A 4 -29.44 9.71 5.33
N CYS A 5 -28.11 9.77 5.44
CA CYS A 5 -27.42 9.91 6.71
C CYS A 5 -27.71 11.28 7.33
N ASN A 6 -28.16 11.32 8.58
CA ASN A 6 -28.49 12.57 9.29
C ASN A 6 -27.25 13.38 9.72
N GLU A 7 -26.04 12.81 9.67
CA GLU A 7 -24.80 13.53 10.00
C GLU A 7 -24.08 14.10 8.76
N CYS A 8 -24.12 13.42 7.61
CA CYS A 8 -23.35 13.81 6.42
C CYS A 8 -24.15 13.94 5.12
N GLY A 9 -25.46 13.63 5.13
CA GLY A 9 -26.35 13.81 3.97
C GLY A 9 -26.20 12.80 2.84
N ARG A 10 -25.32 11.80 2.95
CA ARG A 10 -25.12 10.78 1.90
C ARG A 10 -26.33 9.83 1.82
N LYS A 11 -26.72 9.41 0.61
CA LYS A 11 -27.75 8.38 0.40
C LYS A 11 -27.30 7.07 1.05
N LEU A 12 -28.23 6.41 1.77
CA LEU A 12 -27.97 5.14 2.45
C LEU A 12 -28.11 3.92 1.52
N GLU A 13 -28.55 4.14 0.28
CA GLU A 13 -28.77 3.09 -0.72
C GLU A 13 -27.45 2.59 -1.32
N LEU A 14 -27.34 1.28 -1.54
CA LEU A 14 -26.18 0.63 -2.13
C LEU A 14 -26.40 0.43 -3.63
N VAL A 15 -25.49 0.91 -4.48
CA VAL A 15 -25.55 0.66 -5.93
C VAL A 15 -24.68 -0.55 -6.27
N CYS A 16 -25.26 -1.54 -6.93
CA CYS A 16 -24.52 -2.71 -7.39
C CYS A 16 -23.55 -2.33 -8.51
N THR A 17 -22.27 -2.67 -8.36
CA THR A 17 -21.22 -2.38 -9.35
C THR A 17 -21.31 -3.22 -10.63
N GLN A 18 -22.04 -4.35 -10.59
CA GLN A 18 -22.22 -5.23 -11.75
C GLN A 18 -23.38 -4.82 -12.65
N CYS A 19 -24.52 -4.41 -12.08
CA CYS A 19 -25.74 -4.13 -12.85
C CYS A 19 -26.34 -2.74 -12.61
N ASN A 20 -25.67 -1.90 -11.82
CA ASN A 20 -26.10 -0.54 -11.44
C ASN A 20 -27.46 -0.46 -10.72
N LYS A 21 -27.99 -1.59 -10.22
CA LYS A 21 -29.24 -1.59 -9.44
C LYS A 21 -29.02 -0.96 -8.07
N THR A 22 -29.95 -0.10 -7.66
CA THR A 22 -30.04 0.41 -6.30
C THR A 22 -30.66 -0.63 -5.36
N ASN A 23 -30.01 -0.88 -4.23
CA ASN A 23 -30.42 -1.85 -3.21
C ASN A 23 -30.65 -1.14 -1.87
N PRO A 24 -31.61 -1.62 -1.06
CA PRO A 24 -31.87 -1.09 0.27
C PRO A 24 -30.63 -1.13 1.19
N PRO A 25 -30.55 -0.24 2.19
CA PRO A 25 -29.51 -0.29 3.22
C PRO A 25 -29.49 -1.67 3.90
N GLY A 26 -28.32 -2.28 4.03
CA GLY A 26 -28.14 -3.60 4.67
C GLY A 26 -28.30 -4.82 3.75
N SER A 27 -28.59 -4.63 2.46
CA SER A 27 -28.58 -5.72 1.47
C SER A 27 -27.17 -6.33 1.34
N LYS A 28 -27.05 -7.65 1.59
CA LYS A 28 -25.79 -8.40 1.42
C LYS A 28 -25.54 -8.82 -0.04
N PHE A 29 -26.59 -8.92 -0.84
CA PHE A 29 -26.56 -9.31 -2.25
C PHE A 29 -27.45 -8.38 -3.06
N CYS A 30 -27.15 -8.22 -4.34
CA CYS A 30 -27.96 -7.45 -5.25
C CYS A 30 -29.28 -8.16 -5.52
N ASN A 31 -30.37 -7.41 -5.37
CA ASN A 31 -31.74 -7.92 -5.51
C ASN A 31 -32.12 -8.20 -6.98
N GLU A 32 -31.23 -7.89 -7.94
CA GLU A 32 -31.47 -8.09 -9.37
C GLU A 32 -30.56 -9.17 -9.95
N CYS A 33 -29.24 -9.02 -9.81
CA CYS A 33 -28.27 -9.94 -10.42
C CYS A 33 -27.63 -10.93 -9.45
N GLY A 34 -27.94 -10.86 -8.14
CA GLY A 34 -27.36 -11.73 -7.12
C GLY A 34 -25.90 -11.43 -6.75
N HIS A 35 -25.27 -10.40 -7.34
CA HIS A 35 -23.89 -10.02 -7.02
C HIS A 35 -23.73 -9.68 -5.53
N ASN A 36 -22.66 -10.18 -4.90
CA ASN A 36 -22.38 -9.93 -3.50
C ASN A 36 -22.05 -8.44 -3.27
N LEU A 37 -22.88 -7.75 -2.48
CA LEU A 37 -22.69 -6.34 -2.12
C LEU A 37 -21.83 -6.17 -0.87
N ASN A 38 -21.60 -7.27 -0.12
CA ASN A 38 -20.63 -7.34 0.96
C ASN A 38 -19.21 -7.68 0.46
N GLY A 39 -19.03 -7.82 -0.86
CA GLY A 39 -17.75 -8.03 -1.52
C GLY A 39 -16.88 -6.79 -1.42
N LEU A 40 -16.39 -6.60 -0.20
CA LEU A 40 -15.31 -5.75 0.24
C LEU A 40 -15.54 -4.26 -0.05
N ILE A 41 -15.37 -3.48 1.01
CA ILE A 41 -14.49 -2.32 0.91
C ILE A 41 -13.19 -2.88 0.36
N HIS A 42 -13.08 -3.09 -0.95
CA HIS A 42 -11.78 -3.06 -1.57
C HIS A 42 -11.33 -1.64 -1.23
N PRO A 43 -10.25 -1.44 -0.43
CA PRO A 43 -9.55 -0.17 -0.55
C PRO A 43 -9.43 0.06 -2.07
N PRO A 44 -9.80 1.25 -2.57
CA PRO A 44 -9.80 1.51 -4.00
C PRO A 44 -8.52 0.92 -4.56
N ALA A 45 -8.64 0.04 -5.58
CA ALA A 45 -7.51 -0.70 -6.13
C ALA A 45 -6.33 0.26 -6.18
N LEU A 46 -5.29 -0.05 -5.39
CA LEU A 46 -4.21 0.89 -5.16
C LEU A 46 -3.64 1.21 -6.53
N ASP A 47 -3.87 2.42 -7.00
CA ASP A 47 -3.20 2.87 -8.18
C ASP A 47 -1.75 3.14 -7.76
N TYR A 48 -0.90 2.14 -7.97
CA TYR A 48 0.52 2.20 -7.69
C TYR A 48 1.22 3.31 -8.49
N ALA A 49 0.59 3.83 -9.55
CA ALA A 49 1.06 4.99 -10.31
C ALA A 49 0.69 6.33 -9.64
N GLU A 50 -0.34 6.37 -8.78
CA GLU A 50 -0.76 7.59 -8.07
C GLU A 50 -0.38 7.55 -6.58
N PRO A 51 0.66 8.31 -6.14
CA PRO A 51 1.09 8.32 -4.74
C PRO A 51 0.00 8.66 -3.71
N GLN A 52 -1.05 9.35 -4.14
CA GLN A 52 -2.18 9.75 -3.30
C GLN A 52 -3.07 8.56 -2.91
N SER A 53 -3.01 7.45 -3.66
CA SER A 53 -3.80 6.24 -3.40
C SER A 53 -3.29 5.46 -2.17
N TYR A 54 -1.97 5.48 -1.93
CA TYR A 54 -1.32 4.73 -0.85
C TYR A 54 -0.71 5.59 0.25
N THR A 55 -0.49 6.88 0.02
CA THR A 55 0.16 7.77 0.99
C THR A 55 -0.87 8.48 1.87
N PRO A 56 -0.74 8.48 3.22
CA PRO A 56 -1.60 9.26 4.11
C PRO A 56 -1.67 10.74 3.71
N LYS A 57 -2.85 11.36 3.78
CA LYS A 57 -3.10 12.73 3.27
C LYS A 57 -2.06 13.76 3.75
N TYR A 58 -1.72 13.75 5.04
CA TYR A 58 -0.75 14.69 5.61
C TYR A 58 0.66 14.52 4.99
N LEU A 59 1.03 13.29 4.65
CA LEU A 59 2.32 12.97 4.04
C LEU A 59 2.28 13.24 2.54
N ALA A 60 1.17 12.94 1.86
CA ALA A 60 0.96 13.29 0.46
C ALA A 60 1.03 14.80 0.24
N GLU A 61 0.37 15.60 1.09
CA GLU A 61 0.46 17.07 1.05
C GLU A 61 1.89 17.58 1.29
N LYS A 62 2.61 16.98 2.24
CA LYS A 62 4.02 17.32 2.53
C LYS A 62 4.92 16.97 1.35
N ILE A 63 4.75 15.79 0.76
CA ILE A 63 5.47 15.33 -0.43
C ILE A 63 5.20 16.26 -1.61
N LEU A 64 3.95 16.64 -1.89
CA LEU A 64 3.58 17.51 -3.01
C LEU A 64 4.15 18.92 -2.84
N LYS A 65 4.02 19.51 -1.64
CA LYS A 65 4.61 20.84 -1.34
C LYS A 65 6.13 20.86 -1.45
N THR A 66 6.77 19.76 -1.10
CA THR A 66 8.22 19.66 -1.08
C THR A 66 8.80 19.22 -2.43
N ARG A 67 8.09 18.40 -3.22
CA ARG A 67 8.49 18.04 -4.60
C ARG A 67 8.50 19.25 -5.54
N SER A 68 7.53 20.16 -5.44
CA SER A 68 7.49 21.38 -6.27
C SER A 68 8.61 22.39 -5.95
N SER A 69 9.33 22.20 -4.85
CA SER A 69 10.45 23.06 -4.43
C SER A 69 11.82 22.38 -4.52
N ILE A 70 11.87 21.08 -4.84
CA ILE A 70 13.11 20.30 -4.92
C ILE A 70 13.31 19.83 -6.37
N GLU A 71 14.02 20.64 -7.14
CA GLU A 71 14.70 20.20 -8.36
C GLU A 71 16.20 20.22 -8.12
N GLY A 72 16.85 19.05 -8.12
CA GLY A 72 18.31 18.94 -8.18
C GLY A 72 19.05 19.07 -6.85
N GLU A 73 18.38 19.00 -5.69
CA GLU A 73 19.07 19.07 -4.40
C GLU A 73 19.75 17.74 -4.04
N ARG A 74 21.03 17.82 -3.65
CA ARG A 74 21.79 16.69 -3.11
C ARG A 74 21.44 16.51 -1.63
N LYS A 75 20.80 15.40 -1.28
CA LYS A 75 20.42 15.06 0.10
C LYS A 75 21.03 13.74 0.53
N ILE A 76 21.40 13.64 1.80
CA ILE A 76 21.69 12.34 2.42
C ILE A 76 20.35 11.71 2.76
N VAL A 77 20.13 10.50 2.26
CA VAL A 77 18.90 9.73 2.50
C VAL A 77 19.26 8.32 2.90
N THR A 78 18.28 7.60 3.42
CA THR A 78 18.33 6.14 3.52
C THR A 78 17.29 5.55 2.58
N VAL A 79 17.75 4.66 1.69
CA VAL A 79 16.91 3.90 0.77
C VAL A 79 16.62 2.54 1.40
N LEU A 80 15.35 2.16 1.43
CA LEU A 80 14.86 0.84 1.81
C LEU A 80 14.38 0.11 0.57
N PHE A 81 14.91 -1.08 0.34
CA PHE A 81 14.41 -2.04 -0.63
C PHE A 81 13.75 -3.19 0.12
N ALA A 82 12.54 -3.56 -0.26
CA ALA A 82 11.89 -4.76 0.25
C ALA A 82 11.34 -5.59 -0.91
N ASP A 83 11.57 -6.89 -0.89
CA ASP A 83 11.24 -7.79 -1.99
C ASP A 83 10.90 -9.19 -1.49
N VAL A 84 9.88 -9.83 -2.08
CA VAL A 84 9.44 -11.17 -1.70
C VAL A 84 10.49 -12.22 -2.07
N ALA A 85 10.86 -13.05 -1.10
CA ALA A 85 11.84 -14.10 -1.33
C ALA A 85 11.24 -15.20 -2.23
N ASN A 86 11.93 -15.51 -3.33
CA ASN A 86 11.54 -16.56 -4.28
C ASN A 86 10.13 -16.36 -4.87
N PHE A 87 9.72 -15.11 -5.10
CA PHE A 87 8.37 -14.80 -5.61
C PHE A 87 7.99 -15.60 -6.86
N THR A 88 8.89 -15.75 -7.83
CA THR A 88 8.61 -16.54 -9.05
C THR A 88 8.16 -17.96 -8.73
N SER A 89 8.89 -18.67 -7.85
CA SER A 89 8.54 -20.03 -7.47
C SER A 89 7.29 -20.12 -6.58
N LEU A 90 6.97 -19.06 -5.86
CA LEU A 90 5.73 -18.94 -5.08
C LEU A 90 4.53 -18.75 -6.02
N ALA A 91 4.63 -17.83 -6.98
CA ALA A 91 3.58 -17.51 -7.94
C ALA A 91 3.25 -18.68 -8.88
N GLU A 92 4.23 -19.51 -9.24
CA GLU A 92 4.00 -20.73 -10.04
C GLU A 92 3.16 -21.80 -9.32
N LYS A 93 3.11 -21.76 -7.98
CA LYS A 93 2.42 -22.75 -7.14
C LYS A 93 1.06 -22.28 -6.63
N LEU A 94 0.72 -21.02 -6.88
CA LEU A 94 -0.51 -20.39 -6.45
C LEU A 94 -1.40 -20.12 -7.66
N ASP A 95 -2.71 -20.12 -7.44
CA ASP A 95 -3.62 -19.57 -8.43
C ASP A 95 -3.33 -18.06 -8.60
N PRO A 96 -3.45 -17.50 -9.83
CA PRO A 96 -3.12 -16.09 -10.08
C PRO A 96 -3.88 -15.10 -9.20
N GLU A 97 -5.15 -15.41 -8.88
CA GLU A 97 -5.97 -14.60 -7.97
C GLU A 97 -5.42 -14.61 -6.54
N ASP A 98 -5.00 -15.78 -6.04
CA ASP A 98 -4.39 -15.92 -4.72
C ASP A 98 -3.04 -15.21 -4.65
N ALA A 99 -2.20 -15.37 -5.67
CA ALA A 99 -0.92 -14.68 -5.75
C ALA A 99 -1.10 -13.15 -5.71
N HIS A 100 -2.11 -12.63 -6.42
CA HIS A 100 -2.44 -11.21 -6.40
C HIS A 100 -2.92 -10.75 -5.02
N ASN A 101 -3.86 -11.47 -4.40
CA ASN A 101 -4.36 -11.16 -3.06
C ASN A 101 -3.25 -11.20 -1.99
N ILE A 102 -2.33 -12.16 -2.10
CA ILE A 102 -1.19 -12.28 -1.19
C ILE A 102 -0.27 -11.07 -1.32
N MET A 103 0.01 -10.64 -2.55
CA MET A 103 0.84 -9.47 -2.82
C MET A 103 0.19 -8.17 -2.35
N ASP A 104 -1.11 -7.98 -2.55
CA ASP A 104 -1.84 -6.82 -2.06
C ASP A 104 -1.75 -6.70 -0.54
N GLY A 105 -1.91 -7.81 0.19
CA GLY A 105 -1.73 -7.85 1.64
C GLY A 105 -0.29 -7.52 2.06
N ALA A 106 0.71 -8.01 1.32
CA ALA A 106 2.11 -7.69 1.57
C ALA A 106 2.42 -6.19 1.35
N PHE A 107 1.87 -5.60 0.27
CA PHE A 107 2.01 -4.18 0.00
C PHE A 107 1.32 -3.32 1.06
N GLN A 108 0.15 -3.73 1.58
CA GLN A 108 -0.48 -3.05 2.70
C GLN A 108 0.42 -2.99 3.94
N ILE A 109 1.05 -4.11 4.30
CA ILE A 109 2.00 -4.18 5.42
C ILE A 109 3.19 -3.25 5.18
N LEU A 110 3.75 -3.26 3.96
CA LEU A 110 4.85 -2.40 3.58
C LEU A 110 4.47 -0.92 3.71
N MET A 111 3.37 -0.51 3.09
CA MET A 111 2.90 0.88 3.09
C MET A 111 2.62 1.37 4.52
N GLU A 112 1.89 0.60 5.32
CA GLU A 112 1.58 0.96 6.70
C GLU A 112 2.86 1.24 7.50
N ASN A 113 3.82 0.31 7.45
CA ASN A 113 5.04 0.44 8.23
C ASN A 113 6.00 1.51 7.67
N ILE A 114 6.13 1.66 6.36
CA ILE A 114 6.96 2.70 5.76
C ILE A 114 6.41 4.08 6.12
N HIS A 115 5.10 4.30 5.95
CA HIS A 115 4.49 5.60 6.26
C HIS A 115 4.43 5.88 7.76
N ARG A 116 4.28 4.86 8.62
CA ARG A 116 4.34 5.00 10.08
C ARG A 116 5.64 5.65 10.56
N PHE A 117 6.76 5.38 9.87
CA PHE A 117 8.06 5.98 10.19
C PHE A 117 8.42 7.16 9.27
N GLU A 118 7.42 7.74 8.60
CA GLU A 118 7.53 8.89 7.67
C GLU A 118 8.42 8.62 6.45
N GLY A 119 8.54 7.35 6.04
CA GLY A 119 9.12 6.96 4.77
C GLY A 119 8.18 7.27 3.60
N THR A 120 8.77 7.54 2.44
CA THR A 120 8.05 7.79 1.18
C THR A 120 8.34 6.66 0.20
N ILE A 121 7.32 5.98 -0.28
CA ILE A 121 7.48 4.99 -1.35
C ILE A 121 7.79 5.75 -2.65
N ASN A 122 8.90 5.40 -3.28
CA ASN A 122 9.31 5.99 -4.54
C ASN A 122 8.75 5.20 -5.74
N GLN A 123 8.80 3.87 -5.64
CA GLN A 123 8.31 2.98 -6.70
C GLN A 123 7.99 1.59 -6.15
N PHE A 124 7.07 0.92 -6.81
CA PHE A 124 6.82 -0.51 -6.68
C PHE A 124 7.63 -1.25 -7.74
N THR A 125 8.24 -2.36 -7.37
CA THR A 125 9.08 -3.18 -8.24
C THR A 125 8.50 -4.58 -8.31
N GLY A 126 7.42 -4.81 -9.06
CA GLY A 126 6.83 -6.14 -9.28
C GLY A 126 6.44 -6.90 -7.99
N ASP A 127 7.42 -7.57 -7.38
CA ASP A 127 7.40 -8.31 -6.12
C ASP A 127 7.91 -7.52 -4.88
N GLY A 128 8.17 -6.22 -5.03
CA GLY A 128 8.77 -5.40 -3.99
C GLY A 128 8.49 -3.90 -4.06
N VAL A 129 9.17 -3.15 -3.19
CA VAL A 129 9.10 -1.69 -3.09
C VAL A 129 10.48 -1.08 -2.86
N MET A 130 10.65 0.14 -3.37
CA MET A 130 11.74 1.04 -2.98
C MET A 130 11.15 2.26 -2.28
N ALA A 131 11.61 2.51 -1.05
CA ALA A 131 11.20 3.65 -0.24
C ALA A 131 12.41 4.50 0.17
N LEU A 132 12.14 5.80 0.37
CA LEU A 132 13.12 6.80 0.76
C LEU A 132 12.76 7.35 2.13
N PHE A 133 13.77 7.47 2.98
CA PHE A 133 13.73 8.18 4.25
C PHE A 133 14.68 9.37 4.17
N GLY A 134 14.21 10.55 4.58
CA GLY A 134 14.96 11.80 4.43
C GLY A 134 14.72 12.52 3.09
N ALA A 135 13.88 11.95 2.21
CA ALA A 135 13.38 12.61 1.01
C ALA A 135 11.95 12.16 0.67
N PRO A 136 11.11 13.04 0.08
CA PRO A 136 11.36 14.48 -0.09
C PRO A 136 11.34 15.24 1.25
N VAL A 137 10.75 14.63 2.28
CA VAL A 137 10.73 15.14 3.64
C VAL A 137 12.07 14.88 4.31
N ALA A 138 12.79 15.95 4.63
CA ALA A 138 14.06 15.86 5.33
C ALA A 138 13.87 15.46 6.80
N HIS A 139 14.69 14.50 7.24
CA HIS A 139 14.74 14.00 8.61
C HIS A 139 16.21 13.76 8.97
N GLU A 140 16.70 14.30 10.08
CA GLU A 140 18.08 14.04 10.55
C GLU A 140 18.26 12.58 11.00
N ASP A 141 17.19 11.96 11.50
CA ASP A 141 17.12 10.58 11.97
C ASP A 141 16.67 9.60 10.88
N HIS A 142 16.81 9.95 9.59
CA HIS A 142 16.32 9.16 8.46
C HIS A 142 16.80 7.69 8.48
N ALA A 143 18.05 7.43 8.87
CA ALA A 143 18.60 6.08 8.96
C ALA A 143 17.96 5.26 10.10
N GLN A 144 17.71 5.89 11.25
CA GLN A 144 17.06 5.23 12.38
C GLN A 144 15.61 4.87 12.03
N ARG A 145 14.89 5.79 11.38
CA ARG A 145 13.52 5.56 10.90
C ARG A 145 13.44 4.40 9.92
N ALA A 146 14.35 4.34 8.95
CA ALA A 146 14.43 3.24 8.00
C ALA A 146 14.68 1.89 8.70
N CYS A 147 15.57 1.85 9.69
CA CYS A 147 15.82 0.67 10.51
C CYS A 147 14.57 0.24 11.29
N HIS A 148 13.87 1.18 11.92
CA HIS A 148 12.63 0.88 12.65
C HIS A 148 11.52 0.37 11.72
N ALA A 149 11.38 0.97 10.53
CA ALA A 149 10.47 0.47 9.51
C ALA A 149 10.81 -0.96 9.09
N ALA A 150 12.07 -1.24 8.78
CA ALA A 150 12.52 -2.57 8.38
C ALA A 150 12.24 -3.64 9.46
N LEU A 151 12.47 -3.32 10.74
CA LEU A 151 12.17 -4.23 11.85
C LEU A 151 10.66 -4.47 12.03
N ALA A 152 9.85 -3.42 11.92
CA ALA A 152 8.41 -3.52 12.03
C ALA A 152 7.81 -4.33 10.86
N ILE A 153 8.31 -4.09 9.64
CA ILE A 153 7.96 -4.87 8.45
C ILE A 153 8.31 -6.34 8.63
N GLN A 154 9.53 -6.69 9.07
CA GLN A 154 9.91 -8.08 9.30
C GLN A 154 8.99 -8.77 10.32
N SER A 155 8.62 -8.06 11.39
CA SER A 155 7.73 -8.60 12.41
C SER A 155 6.33 -8.86 11.85
N ALA A 156 5.77 -7.91 11.11
CA ALA A 156 4.45 -8.03 10.49
C ALA A 156 4.39 -9.11 9.40
N VAL A 157 5.43 -9.18 8.55
CA VAL A 157 5.53 -10.20 7.51
C VAL A 157 5.70 -11.60 8.08
N THR A 158 6.33 -11.75 9.24
CA THR A 158 6.41 -13.06 9.90
C THR A 158 5.02 -13.59 10.22
N ALA A 159 4.18 -12.78 10.88
CA ALA A 159 2.80 -13.14 11.19
C ALA A 159 1.96 -13.36 9.93
N TYR A 160 2.18 -12.57 8.89
CA TYR A 160 1.51 -12.73 7.61
C TYR A 160 1.92 -14.05 6.93
N GLY A 161 3.21 -14.39 6.95
CA GLY A 161 3.71 -15.62 6.37
C GLY A 161 3.19 -16.88 7.06
N ASP A 162 3.01 -16.83 8.39
CA ASP A 162 2.35 -17.91 9.13
C ASP A 162 0.89 -18.12 8.67
N LYS A 163 0.18 -17.02 8.39
CA LYS A 163 -1.18 -17.08 7.81
C LYS A 163 -1.17 -17.69 6.41
N ILE A 164 -0.30 -17.21 5.51
CA ILE A 164 -0.20 -17.74 4.14
C ILE A 164 0.15 -19.22 4.14
N LYS A 165 1.01 -19.65 5.07
CA LYS A 165 1.35 -21.06 5.24
C LYS A 165 0.16 -21.89 5.70
N GLY A 166 -0.68 -21.37 6.59
CA GLY A 166 -1.90 -22.03 7.04
C GLY A 166 -2.95 -22.16 5.93
N ASP A 167 -3.15 -21.08 5.17
CA ASP A 167 -4.23 -20.98 4.17
C ASP A 167 -3.86 -21.66 2.84
N HIS A 168 -2.59 -21.56 2.41
CA HIS A 168 -2.14 -22.00 1.09
C HIS A 168 -0.98 -23.02 1.11
N GLY A 169 -0.46 -23.37 2.29
CA GLY A 169 0.66 -24.32 2.41
C GLY A 169 2.00 -23.81 1.88
N GLN A 170 2.11 -22.51 1.56
CA GLN A 170 3.32 -21.90 1.03
C GLN A 170 4.05 -21.05 2.07
N ASP A 171 5.38 -21.11 2.08
CA ASP A 171 6.19 -20.19 2.88
C ASP A 171 6.24 -18.82 2.21
N PHE A 172 5.87 -17.77 2.94
CA PHE A 172 6.01 -16.38 2.50
C PHE A 172 7.06 -15.66 3.35
N LYS A 173 8.07 -15.09 2.70
CA LYS A 173 9.17 -14.37 3.35
C LYS A 173 9.53 -13.14 2.54
N MET A 174 10.08 -12.13 3.21
CA MET A 174 10.52 -10.91 2.54
C MET A 174 11.97 -10.57 2.92
N ARG A 175 12.71 -10.08 1.94
CA ARG A 175 14.08 -9.60 2.10
C ARG A 175 14.05 -8.08 2.18
N ILE A 176 14.82 -7.50 3.10
CA ILE A 176 14.90 -6.05 3.26
C ILE A 176 16.38 -5.63 3.24
N GLY A 177 16.69 -4.64 2.40
CA GLY A 177 18.00 -4.01 2.31
C GLY A 177 17.90 -2.52 2.63
N LEU A 178 18.90 -1.99 3.34
CA LEU A 178 19.03 -0.57 3.65
C LEU A 178 20.36 -0.04 3.15
N ASN A 179 20.36 1.13 2.53
CA ASN A 179 21.58 1.84 2.16
C ASN A 179 21.42 3.33 2.44
N SER A 180 22.46 3.96 3.01
CA SER A 180 22.47 5.40 3.23
C SER A 180 23.54 6.06 2.38
N GLY A 181 23.19 7.16 1.73
CA GLY A 181 24.11 7.86 0.86
C GLY A 181 23.54 9.15 0.28
N PRO A 182 24.39 9.95 -0.38
CA PRO A 182 23.96 11.13 -1.10
C PRO A 182 23.18 10.72 -2.36
N VAL A 183 21.98 11.26 -2.52
CA VAL A 183 21.17 11.17 -3.73
C VAL A 183 20.84 12.56 -4.25
N ILE A 184 20.57 12.67 -5.54
CA ILE A 184 19.96 13.87 -6.11
C ILE A 184 18.47 13.61 -6.17
N VAL A 185 17.69 14.43 -5.45
CA VAL A 185 16.23 14.36 -5.47
C VAL A 185 15.73 15.38 -6.51
N GLY A 186 14.97 14.91 -7.50
CA GLY A 186 14.34 15.74 -8.51
C GLY A 186 13.36 14.90 -9.33
N ALA A 187 12.35 15.55 -9.93
CA ALA A 187 11.53 14.92 -10.94
C ALA A 187 12.40 14.67 -12.17
N ILE A 188 12.70 13.42 -12.49
CA ILE A 188 13.30 13.07 -13.78
C ILE A 188 12.16 12.55 -14.66
N GLY A 189 11.71 13.40 -15.60
CA GLY A 189 10.70 13.07 -16.61
C GLY A 189 9.26 13.27 -16.14
N ASP A 190 8.66 14.39 -16.55
CA ASP A 190 7.23 14.43 -16.90
C ASP A 190 7.04 13.85 -18.31
#